data_AF-A0A9N9WA39-F1
#
_entry.id   AF-A0A9N9WA39-F1
#
_cell.length_a   1.000
_cell.length_b   1.000
_cell.length_c   1.000
_cell.angle_alpha   90.00
_cell.angle_beta   90.00
_cell.angle_gamma   90.00
#
_symmetry.space_group_name_H-M   'P 1'
#
loop_
_entity.id
_entity.type
_entity.pdbx_description
1 polymer ?
#
loop_
_entity_poly.entity_id
_entity_poly.type
_entity_poly.pdbx_seq_one_letter_code
_entity_poly.pdbx_strand_id
1 'polypeptide(L)'
;MEYKKHFIALESNPELFTRPFQDLGLSQQLRFHDIWSLSEPELIVTVPRPVLALVLISLTTDNYEASMAAENNDYSTSVGAPVTQDAGIFWLNQTINNAYSDRASPLENEAELEAM
;
A
#
# COMPACT_ATOMS: atom_id res chain seq x y z
N MET A 1 0.13 -8.11 -15.58
CA MET A 1 0.20 -9.45 -14.93
C MET A 1 -1.23 -9.88 -14.68
N GLU A 2 -1.60 -11.10 -15.04
CA GLU A 2 -2.96 -11.62 -14.83
C GLU A 2 -3.04 -12.32 -13.45
N TYR A 3 -3.90 -11.83 -12.56
CA TYR A 3 -4.08 -12.41 -11.23
C TYR A 3 -5.16 -13.49 -11.23
N LYS A 4 -4.87 -14.67 -10.68
CA LYS A 4 -5.83 -15.78 -10.59
C LYS A 4 -6.82 -15.66 -9.43
N LYS A 5 -6.54 -14.79 -8.46
CA LYS A 5 -7.32 -14.63 -7.21
C LYS A 5 -7.51 -13.16 -6.91
N HIS A 6 -8.68 -12.83 -6.38
CA HIS A 6 -9.12 -11.47 -6.09
C HIS A 6 -9.74 -11.39 -4.71
N PHE A 7 -9.39 -10.35 -3.95
CA PHE A 7 -10.17 -9.90 -2.80
C PHE A 7 -11.04 -8.70 -3.18
N ILE A 8 -11.95 -8.34 -2.28
CA ILE A 8 -12.64 -7.05 -2.35
C ILE A 8 -11.64 -5.98 -1.91
N ALA A 9 -11.55 -4.88 -2.66
CA ALA A 9 -10.65 -3.77 -2.33
C ALA A 9 -11.00 -3.21 -0.95
N LEU A 10 -9.96 -3.02 -0.14
CA LEU A 10 -10.11 -2.44 1.19
C LEU A 10 -10.20 -0.91 1.09
N GLU A 11 -11.21 -0.34 1.72
CA GLU A 11 -11.34 1.11 1.83
C GLU A 11 -10.25 1.69 2.76
N SER A 12 -9.72 2.86 2.41
CA SER A 12 -8.72 3.60 3.19
C SER A 12 -9.32 4.21 4.47
N ASN A 13 -9.78 3.37 5.40
CA ASN A 13 -10.42 3.81 6.63
C ASN A 13 -9.70 3.21 7.85
N PRO A 14 -9.14 4.04 8.78
CA PRO A 14 -8.39 3.55 9.93
C PRO A 14 -9.12 2.53 10.80
N GLU A 15 -10.45 2.58 10.87
CA GLU A 15 -11.25 1.63 11.65
C GLU A 15 -11.24 0.23 11.03
N LEU A 16 -11.26 0.15 9.69
CA LEU A 16 -11.17 -1.09 8.93
C LEU A 16 -9.77 -1.71 8.97
N PHE A 17 -8.73 -0.93 9.26
CA PHE A 17 -7.41 -1.48 9.56
C PHE A 17 -7.28 -1.88 11.02
N THR A 18 -7.73 -1.04 11.94
CA THR A 18 -7.48 -1.24 13.37
C THR A 18 -8.17 -2.51 13.90
N ARG A 19 -9.47 -2.67 13.66
CA ARG A 19 -10.23 -3.78 14.26
C ARG A 19 -9.72 -5.15 13.76
N PRO A 20 -9.58 -5.40 12.44
CA PRO A 20 -9.14 -6.71 11.97
C PRO A 20 -7.70 -7.03 12.38
N PHE A 21 -6.80 -6.04 12.43
CA PHE A 21 -5.43 -6.29 12.88
C PHE A 21 -5.38 -6.64 14.37
N GLN A 22 -6.22 -6.02 15.18
CA GLN A 22 -6.37 -6.37 16.59
C GLN A 22 -6.93 -7.80 16.76
N ASP A 23 -7.90 -8.20 15.93
CA ASP A 23 -8.41 -9.58 15.91
C ASP A 23 -7.34 -10.61 15.49
N LEU A 24 -6.39 -10.19 14.64
CA LEU A 24 -5.22 -10.98 14.24
C LEU A 24 -4.08 -10.97 15.29
N GLY A 25 -4.27 -10.30 16.43
CA GLY A 25 -3.33 -10.30 17.55
C GLY A 25 -2.47 -9.04 17.69
N LEU A 26 -2.77 -7.96 16.95
CA LEU A 26 -2.13 -6.66 17.18
C LEU A 26 -2.49 -6.12 18.57
N SER A 27 -1.55 -5.46 19.24
CA SER A 27 -1.77 -4.83 20.54
C SER A 27 -2.92 -3.81 20.50
N GLN A 28 -3.77 -3.83 21.52
CA GLN A 28 -4.87 -2.87 21.72
C GLN A 28 -4.38 -1.42 21.94
N GLN A 29 -3.09 -1.23 22.20
CA GLN A 29 -2.44 0.08 22.33
C GLN A 29 -2.10 0.70 20.96
N LEU A 30 -2.13 -0.09 19.89
CA LEU A 30 -1.84 0.36 18.53
C LEU A 30 -3.15 0.55 17.76
N ARG A 31 -3.23 1.68 17.06
CA ARG A 31 -4.35 2.03 16.18
C ARG A 31 -3.84 2.79 14.95
N PHE A 32 -4.61 2.70 13.87
CA PHE A 32 -4.41 3.53 12.70
C PHE A 32 -5.07 4.90 12.91
N HIS A 33 -4.48 5.94 12.33
CA HIS A 33 -4.96 7.32 12.39
C HIS A 33 -4.89 7.92 10.99
N ASP A 34 -5.90 8.72 10.64
CA ASP A 34 -5.85 9.52 9.41
C ASP A 34 -4.80 10.62 9.51
N ILE A 35 -4.19 10.92 8.36
CA ILE A 35 -3.24 12.01 8.20
C ILE A 35 -3.84 12.99 7.20
N TRP A 36 -4.17 14.18 7.68
CA TRP A 36 -4.85 15.20 6.89
C TRP A 36 -3.92 15.95 5.93
N SER A 37 -2.64 16.09 6.29
CA SER A 37 -1.63 16.73 5.45
C SER A 37 -0.25 16.17 5.76
N LEU A 38 0.61 16.10 4.75
CA LEU A 38 2.03 15.72 4.86
C LEU A 38 2.96 16.94 4.93
N SER A 39 2.42 18.14 4.71
CA SER A 39 3.21 19.37 4.58
C SER A 39 2.91 20.38 5.69
N GLU A 40 1.68 20.41 6.19
CA GLU A 40 1.22 21.35 7.21
C GLU A 40 1.51 20.82 8.62
N PRO A 41 2.47 21.39 9.37
CA PRO A 41 2.87 20.87 10.68
C PRO A 41 1.71 20.81 11.68
N GLU A 42 0.83 21.81 11.66
CA GLU A 42 -0.35 21.93 12.52
C GLU A 42 -1.36 20.80 12.32
N LEU A 43 -1.40 20.17 11.14
CA LEU A 43 -2.25 19.01 10.89
C LEU A 43 -1.52 17.71 11.25
N ILE A 44 -0.20 17.66 11.09
CA ILE A 44 0.62 16.49 11.44
C ILE A 44 0.68 16.26 12.95
N VAL A 45 0.72 17.32 13.77
CA VAL A 45 0.78 17.20 15.24
C VAL A 45 -0.47 16.57 15.87
N THR A 46 -1.56 16.43 15.10
CA THR A 46 -2.79 15.75 15.55
C THR A 46 -2.62 14.23 15.70
N VAL A 47 -1.60 13.65 15.05
CA VAL A 47 -1.33 12.21 15.08
C VAL A 47 -0.58 11.83 16.37
N PRO A 48 -1.12 10.89 17.18
CA PRO A 48 -0.45 10.44 18.40
C PRO A 48 0.95 9.88 18.14
N ARG A 49 1.87 10.12 19.09
CA ARG A 49 3.26 9.63 19.03
C ARG A 49 3.51 8.55 20.09
N PRO A 50 4.41 7.59 19.83
CA PRO A 50 5.23 7.44 18.63
C PRO A 50 4.46 6.87 17.42
N VAL A 51 4.89 7.22 16.20
CA VAL A 51 4.38 6.62 14.94
C VAL A 51 5.33 5.50 14.54
N LEU A 52 4.78 4.30 14.31
CA LEU A 52 5.56 3.12 13.94
C LEU A 52 5.63 2.86 12.44
N ALA A 53 4.60 3.26 11.69
CA ALA A 53 4.51 3.05 10.26
C ALA A 53 3.62 4.12 9.60
N LEU A 54 3.81 4.31 8.30
CA LEU A 54 2.97 5.14 7.44
C LEU A 54 2.47 4.26 6.29
N VAL A 55 1.15 4.21 6.09
CA VAL A 55 0.52 3.54 4.94
C VAL A 55 0.01 4.63 4.01
N LEU A 56 0.40 4.56 2.74
CA LEU A 56 -0.02 5.49 1.70
C LEU A 56 -0.79 4.74 0.63
N ILE A 57 -1.97 5.25 0.29
CA ILE A 57 -2.73 4.81 -0.87
C ILE A 57 -2.56 5.88 -1.94
N SER A 58 -2.12 5.46 -3.11
CA SER A 58 -1.93 6.30 -4.29
C SER A 58 -2.70 5.71 -5.45
N LEU A 59 -3.13 6.57 -6.36
CA LEU A 59 -3.70 6.12 -7.62
C LEU A 59 -2.59 5.52 -8.48
N THR A 60 -2.89 4.36 -9.06
CA THR A 60 -2.09 3.76 -10.12
C THR A 60 -2.45 4.49 -11.42
N THR A 61 -1.51 5.28 -11.92
CA THR A 61 -1.59 5.95 -13.22
C THR A 61 -0.53 5.36 -14.14
N ASP A 62 -0.71 5.44 -15.46
CA ASP A 62 0.27 4.93 -16.43
C ASP A 62 1.67 5.51 -16.21
N ASN A 63 1.73 6.80 -15.84
CA ASN A 63 2.98 7.46 -15.50
C ASN A 63 3.63 6.89 -14.23
N TYR A 64 2.82 6.57 -13.21
CA TYR A 64 3.30 5.93 -11.99
C TYR A 64 3.77 4.50 -12.25
N GLU A 65 3.07 3.75 -13.10
CA GLU A 65 3.51 2.41 -13.48
C GLU A 65 4.82 2.44 -14.28
N ALA A 66 4.95 3.38 -15.21
CA ALA A 66 6.16 3.57 -15.99
C ALA A 66 7.35 4.00 -15.11
N SER A 67 7.14 4.92 -14.16
CA SER A 67 8.19 5.31 -13.21
C SER A 67 8.59 4.13 -12.33
N MET A 68 7.62 3.36 -11.84
CA MET A 68 7.90 2.17 -11.05
C MET A 68 8.64 1.08 -11.83
N ALA A 69 8.29 0.86 -13.10
CA ALA A 69 9.02 -0.09 -13.95
C ALA A 69 10.46 0.34 -14.23
N ALA A 70 10.70 1.65 -14.37
CA ALA A 70 12.04 2.21 -14.51
C ALA A 70 12.86 2.07 -13.23
N GLU A 71 12.28 2.41 -12.07
CA GLU A 71 12.92 2.30 -10.75
C GLU A 71 13.19 0.84 -10.36
N ASN A 72 12.26 -0.07 -10.65
CA ASN A 72 12.42 -1.49 -10.31
C ASN A 72 13.48 -2.19 -11.19
N ASN A 73 13.74 -1.69 -12.40
CA ASN A 73 14.89 -2.10 -13.22
C ASN A 73 16.22 -1.58 -12.66
N ASP A 74 16.21 -0.42 -12.01
CA ASP A 74 17.39 0.21 -11.42
C ASP A 74 17.65 -0.24 -9.96
N TYR A 75 16.71 -0.95 -9.33
CA TYR A 75 16.85 -1.51 -7.98
C TYR A 75 17.99 -2.54 -7.86
N SER A 76 18.53 -3.05 -8.98
CA SER A 76 19.74 -3.86 -8.97
C SER A 76 21.03 -3.04 -8.80
N THR A 77 20.97 -1.72 -8.99
CA THR A 77 22.12 -0.83 -9.15
C THR A 77 22.16 0.38 -8.20
N SER A 78 21.04 0.87 -7.66
CA SER A 78 21.00 2.16 -6.95
C SER A 78 20.68 2.15 -5.45
N VAL A 79 20.38 0.99 -4.84
CA VAL A 79 20.37 0.85 -3.36
C VAL A 79 21.58 0.02 -2.94
N GLY A 80 22.57 0.70 -2.35
CA GLY A 80 23.73 0.04 -1.77
C GLY A 80 23.31 -1.04 -0.77
N ALA A 81 23.79 -2.26 -1.05
CA ALA A 81 23.52 -3.52 -0.36
C ALA A 81 22.13 -4.12 -0.63
N PRO A 82 22.05 -5.45 -0.93
CA PRO A 82 20.78 -6.15 -0.83
C PRO A 82 20.24 -5.90 0.58
N VAL A 83 18.97 -5.55 0.70
CA VAL A 83 18.28 -5.56 1.98
C VAL A 83 18.35 -6.99 2.50
N THR A 84 19.39 -7.31 3.26
CA THR A 84 19.58 -8.65 3.79
C THR A 84 18.59 -8.84 4.92
N GLN A 85 18.14 -10.10 5.06
CA GLN A 85 17.28 -10.53 6.15
C GLN A 85 17.85 -10.16 7.54
N ASP A 86 19.17 -9.92 7.62
CA ASP A 86 19.91 -9.50 8.81
C ASP A 86 19.52 -8.11 9.33
N ALA A 87 18.89 -7.25 8.51
CA ALA A 87 18.38 -5.95 8.95
C ALA A 87 17.00 -6.05 9.64
N GLY A 88 16.41 -7.24 9.75
CA GLY A 88 15.08 -7.44 10.32
C GLY A 88 13.94 -6.92 9.41
N ILE A 89 14.23 -6.67 8.13
CA ILE A 89 13.25 -6.21 7.15
C ILE A 89 12.52 -7.41 6.56
N PHE A 90 11.19 -7.37 6.58
CA PHE A 90 10.32 -8.41 6.04
C PHE A 90 9.56 -7.89 4.83
N TRP A 91 9.78 -8.49 3.66
CA TRP A 91 9.15 -8.11 2.39
C TRP A 91 8.35 -9.28 1.82
N LEU A 92 7.15 -9.00 1.32
CA LEU A 92 6.26 -9.99 0.72
C LEU A 92 5.83 -9.55 -0.67
N ASN A 93 5.90 -10.47 -1.64
CA ASN A 93 5.38 -10.25 -2.97
C ASN A 93 3.85 -10.43 -2.99
N GLN A 94 3.13 -9.45 -3.52
CA GLN A 94 1.69 -9.56 -3.73
C GLN A 94 1.40 -10.45 -4.94
N THR A 95 0.71 -11.56 -4.70
CA THR A 95 0.33 -12.55 -5.73
C THR A 95 -1.19 -12.68 -5.92
N ILE A 96 -1.97 -11.96 -5.12
CA ILE A 96 -3.44 -11.93 -5.14
C ILE A 96 -3.86 -10.48 -5.39
N ASN A 97 -4.77 -10.26 -6.33
CA ASN A 97 -5.26 -8.93 -6.63
C ASN A 97 -6.11 -8.38 -5.46
N ASN A 98 -6.07 -7.06 -5.24
CA ASN A 98 -6.75 -6.35 -4.15
C ASN A 98 -6.37 -6.81 -2.73
N ALA A 99 -5.26 -7.52 -2.55
CA ALA A 99 -4.85 -7.96 -1.22
C ALA A 99 -4.31 -6.83 -0.33
N TYR A 100 -3.77 -5.76 -0.93
CA TYR A 100 -3.26 -4.59 -0.20
C TYR A 100 -3.36 -3.28 -0.99
N SER A 101 -3.32 -3.32 -2.32
CA SER A 101 -3.56 -2.19 -3.22
C SER A 101 -4.07 -2.71 -4.57
N ASP A 102 -4.88 -1.90 -5.24
CA ASP A 102 -5.35 -2.13 -6.61
C ASP A 102 -4.15 -2.00 -7.56
N ARG A 103 -3.55 -3.13 -7.90
CA ARG A 103 -2.81 -3.20 -9.15
C ARG A 103 -3.85 -3.48 -10.22
N ALA A 104 -4.50 -2.40 -10.68
CA ALA A 104 -5.47 -2.48 -11.76
C ALA A 104 -4.77 -3.25 -12.89
N SER A 105 -5.32 -4.41 -13.21
CA SER A 105 -4.97 -5.02 -14.48
C SER A 105 -5.41 -4.00 -15.54
N PRO A 106 -4.62 -3.72 -16.58
CA PRO A 106 -5.09 -2.85 -17.65
C PRO A 106 -6.48 -3.33 -18.04
N LEU A 107 -7.48 -2.44 -17.99
CA LEU A 107 -8.83 -2.75 -18.41
C LEU A 107 -8.75 -3.12 -19.89
N GLU A 108 -8.59 -4.39 -20.19
CA GLU A 108 -8.58 -4.93 -21.54
C GLU A 108 -10.02 -5.07 -22.03
N ASN A 109 -10.77 -3.96 -22.08
CA ASN A 109 -11.77 -3.60 -23.09
C ASN A 109 -12.67 -2.43 -22.62
N GLU A 110 -13.08 -1.58 -23.56
CA GLU A 110 -14.12 -0.56 -23.37
C GLU A 110 -15.55 -1.15 -23.19
N ALA A 111 -15.73 -2.47 -23.26
CA ALA A 111 -17.04 -3.11 -23.21
C ALA A 111 -17.59 -3.30 -21.79
N GLU A 112 -16.76 -3.29 -20.74
CA GLU A 112 -17.24 -3.35 -19.34
C GLU A 112 -17.74 -1.99 -18.80
N LEU A 113 -17.37 -0.87 -19.43
CA LEU A 113 -17.86 0.46 -19.07
C LEU A 113 -19.33 0.70 -19.47
N GLU A 114 -19.87 -0.02 -20.47
CA GLU A 114 -21.28 0.09 -20.86
C GLU A 114 -22.21 -0.86 -20.07
N ALA A 115 -21.66 -1.69 -19.17
CA ALA A 115 -22.43 -2.65 -18.37
C ALA A 115 -22.68 -2.20 -16.91
N MET A 116 -22.29 -0.98 -16.55
CA MET A 116 -22.63 -0.32 -15.27
C MET A 116 -23.58 0.86 -15.51
#